data_AF-A0A9E2V2L3-F1
#
_entry.id   AF-A0A9E2V2L3-F1
#
_cell.length_a   1.000
_cell.length_b   1.000
_cell.length_c   1.000
_cell.angle_alpha   90.00
_cell.angle_beta   90.00
_cell.angle_gamma   90.00
#
_symmetry.space_group_name_H-M   'P 1'
#
loop_
_entity.id
_entity.type
_entity.pdbx_description
1 polymer ?
#
loop_
_entity_poly.entity_id
_entity_poly.type
_entity_poly.pdbx_seq_one_letter_code
_entity_poly.pdbx_strand_id
1 'polypeptide(L)'
;PKGLLGKAISYAMNQWDRLVRYTEQGFAKPDNNDAENAIRPFVVGRKNWLFSGNPEGARASAALFSLIETAKANELEPYHYLRYLFERLPVAETTEDYKSLLPQYLNPEQLKLNA
;
A
#
# COMPACT_ATOMS: atom_id res chain seq x y z
N PRO A 1 -36.82 -1.78 2.65
CA PRO A 1 -37.21 -1.45 4.05
C PRO A 1 -36.36 -0.29 4.63
N LYS A 2 -36.98 0.69 5.29
CA LYS A 2 -36.28 1.93 5.75
C LYS A 2 -35.47 1.77 7.06
N GLY A 3 -35.63 0.67 7.78
CA GLY A 3 -34.89 0.38 9.03
C GLY A 3 -33.42 0.03 8.79
N LEU A 4 -32.60 0.05 9.85
CA LEU A 4 -31.15 -0.22 9.80
C LEU A 4 -30.83 -1.58 9.16
N LEU A 5 -31.56 -2.63 9.53
CA LEU A 5 -31.43 -3.96 8.93
C LEU A 5 -31.75 -3.94 7.42
N GLY A 6 -32.81 -3.25 7.03
CA GLY A 6 -33.18 -3.10 5.62
C GLY A 6 -32.13 -2.37 4.80
N LYS A 7 -31.49 -1.35 5.37
CA LYS A 7 -30.37 -0.64 4.74
C LYS A 7 -29.13 -1.54 4.59
N ALA A 8 -28.77 -2.30 5.63
CA ALA A 8 -27.65 -3.22 5.60
C ALA A 8 -27.83 -4.32 4.54
N ILE A 9 -29.01 -4.94 4.49
CA ILE A 9 -29.34 -5.94 3.46
C ILE A 9 -29.28 -5.34 2.07
N SER A 10 -29.90 -4.17 1.87
CA SER A 10 -29.89 -3.49 0.57
C SER A 10 -28.46 -3.15 0.13
N TYR A 11 -27.61 -2.69 1.06
CA TYR A 11 -26.20 -2.43 0.79
C TYR A 11 -25.46 -3.70 0.37
N ALA A 12 -25.61 -4.80 1.12
CA ALA A 12 -24.97 -6.08 0.79
C ALA A 12 -25.39 -6.60 -0.60
N MET A 13 -26.69 -6.54 -0.91
CA MET A 13 -27.21 -6.92 -2.23
C MET A 13 -26.64 -6.04 -3.35
N ASN A 14 -26.55 -4.73 -3.15
CA ASN A 14 -25.98 -3.81 -4.13
C ASN A 14 -24.48 -4.03 -4.37
N GLN A 15 -23.76 -4.65 -3.43
CA GLN A 15 -22.34 -4.99 -3.57
C GLN A 15 -22.10 -6.45 -3.93
N TRP A 16 -23.15 -7.26 -4.13
CA TRP A 16 -23.03 -8.72 -4.28
C TRP A 16 -22.04 -9.12 -5.38
N ASP A 17 -22.15 -8.51 -6.57
CA ASP A 17 -21.27 -8.80 -7.71
C ASP A 17 -19.79 -8.50 -7.46
N ARG A 18 -19.48 -7.63 -6.49
CA ARG A 18 -18.11 -7.37 -6.04
C ARG A 18 -17.70 -8.30 -4.91
N LEU A 19 -18.63 -8.55 -3.98
CA LEU A 19 -18.41 -9.41 -2.82
C LEU A 19 -18.05 -10.84 -3.22
N VAL A 20 -18.64 -11.38 -4.28
CA VAL A 20 -18.38 -12.77 -4.70
C VAL A 20 -17.14 -12.93 -5.57
N ARG A 21 -16.43 -11.85 -5.97
CA ARG A 21 -15.27 -11.95 -6.89
C ARG A 21 -14.12 -12.79 -6.33
N TYR A 22 -13.99 -12.90 -5.02
CA TYR A 22 -12.96 -13.76 -4.43
C TYR A 22 -13.18 -15.25 -4.76
N THR A 23 -14.41 -15.68 -5.08
CA THR A 23 -14.68 -17.07 -5.49
C THR A 23 -14.18 -17.37 -6.90
N GLU A 24 -13.94 -16.33 -7.71
CA GLU A 24 -13.44 -16.44 -9.08
C GLU A 24 -11.92 -16.40 -9.15
N GLN A 25 -11.25 -15.88 -8.12
CA GLN A 25 -9.79 -15.63 -8.10
C GLN A 25 -9.17 -16.26 -6.85
N GLY A 26 -8.42 -17.35 -7.01
CA GLY A 26 -7.87 -18.13 -5.88
C GLY A 26 -6.87 -17.37 -4.99
N PHE A 27 -6.33 -16.23 -5.45
CA PHE A 27 -5.45 -15.37 -4.65
C PHE A 27 -6.22 -14.31 -3.84
N ALA A 28 -7.49 -14.07 -4.15
CA ALA A 28 -8.29 -13.05 -3.48
C ALA A 28 -8.90 -13.61 -2.18
N LYS A 29 -8.82 -12.81 -1.11
CA LYS A 29 -9.42 -13.17 0.18
C LYS A 29 -10.86 -12.65 0.27
N PRO A 30 -11.75 -13.33 1.01
CA PRO A 30 -13.10 -12.86 1.27
C PRO A 30 -13.15 -11.64 2.21
N ASP A 31 -12.06 -11.39 2.93
CA ASP A 31 -11.89 -10.27 3.86
C ASP A 31 -10.84 -9.27 3.37
N ASN A 32 -10.81 -8.09 4.00
CA ASN A 32 -9.89 -6.99 3.71
C ASN A 32 -8.80 -6.83 4.78
N ASN A 33 -8.54 -7.84 5.62
CA ASN A 33 -7.66 -7.71 6.78
C ASN A 33 -6.25 -7.26 6.39
N ASP A 34 -5.70 -7.75 5.28
CA ASP A 34 -4.38 -7.35 4.80
C ASP A 34 -4.31 -5.84 4.49
N ALA A 35 -5.33 -5.31 3.81
CA ALA A 35 -5.41 -3.89 3.49
C ALA A 35 -5.60 -3.02 4.75
N GLU A 36 -6.44 -3.47 5.70
CA GLU A 36 -6.64 -2.79 6.97
C GLU A 36 -5.36 -2.80 7.83
N ASN A 37 -4.63 -3.92 7.83
CA ASN A 37 -3.35 -4.05 8.51
C ASN A 37 -2.30 -3.12 7.89
N ALA A 38 -2.21 -3.04 6.56
CA ALA A 38 -1.27 -2.18 5.84
C ALA A 38 -1.52 -0.68 6.08
N ILE A 39 -2.79 -0.25 6.18
CA ILE A 39 -3.11 1.17 6.42
C ILE A 39 -3.06 1.57 7.90
N ARG A 40 -3.12 0.62 8.83
CA ARG A 40 -3.17 0.90 10.27
C ARG A 40 -2.00 1.77 10.78
N PRO A 41 -0.72 1.53 10.42
CA PRO A 41 0.40 2.37 10.85
C PRO A 41 0.21 3.83 10.44
N PHE A 42 -0.28 4.09 9.23
CA PHE A 42 -0.58 5.44 8.75
C PHE A 42 -1.70 6.10 9.57
N VAL A 43 -2.78 5.36 9.85
CA VAL A 43 -3.92 5.86 10.64
C VAL A 43 -3.53 6.18 12.09
N VAL A 44 -2.65 5.37 12.70
CA VAL A 44 -2.11 5.64 14.03
C VAL A 44 -1.15 6.82 13.99
N GLY A 45 -0.26 6.88 13.00
CA GLY A 45 0.70 7.96 12.81
C GLY A 45 0.03 9.33 12.68
N ARG A 46 -0.95 9.47 11.77
CA ARG A 46 -1.67 10.75 11.58
C ARG A 46 -2.34 11.27 12.85
N LYS A 47 -2.77 10.40 13.77
CA LYS A 47 -3.37 10.81 15.04
C LYS A 47 -2.33 11.40 16.00
N ASN A 48 -1.07 10.99 15.86
CA ASN A 48 0.03 11.34 16.77
C ASN A 48 0.98 12.42 16.20
N TRP A 49 0.89 12.74 14.91
CA TRP A 49 1.74 13.77 14.29
C TRP A 49 1.23 15.18 14.61
N LEU A 50 2.11 16.01 15.16
CA LEU A 50 1.87 17.43 15.49
C LEU A 50 1.38 18.25 14.29
N PHE A 51 1.79 17.86 13.08
CA PHE A 51 1.47 18.56 11.84
C PHE A 51 0.89 17.58 10.81
N SER A 52 -0.41 17.30 10.93
CA SER A 52 -1.19 16.63 9.90
C SER A 52 -2.52 17.36 9.74
N GLY A 53 -2.85 17.84 8.54
CA GLY A 53 -4.05 18.68 8.40
C GLY A 53 -4.33 19.29 7.04
N ASN A 54 -3.43 19.19 6.06
CA ASN A 54 -3.71 19.66 4.70
C ASN A 54 -3.73 18.50 3.68
N PRO A 55 -4.52 18.61 2.58
CA PRO A 55 -4.63 17.57 1.56
C PRO A 55 -3.31 17.17 0.90
N GLU A 56 -2.42 18.13 0.66
CA GLU A 56 -1.12 17.87 0.01
C GLU A 56 -0.21 16.99 0.88
N GLY A 57 -0.15 17.27 2.18
CA GLY A 57 0.56 16.46 3.15
C GLY A 57 -0.03 15.06 3.30
N ALA A 58 -1.37 14.94 3.24
CA ALA A 58 -2.02 13.63 3.21
C ALA A 58 -1.64 12.84 1.94
N ARG A 59 -1.60 13.50 0.77
CA ARG A 59 -1.19 12.90 -0.50
C ARG A 59 0.27 12.44 -0.48
N ALA A 60 1.19 13.30 -0.02
CA ALA A 60 2.61 12.98 0.11
C ALA A 60 2.84 11.81 1.07
N SER A 61 2.15 11.82 2.22
CA SER A 61 2.26 10.75 3.21
C SER A 61 1.70 9.44 2.67
N ALA A 62 0.56 9.47 1.99
CA ALA A 62 0.00 8.28 1.35
C ALA A 62 0.97 7.69 0.32
N ALA A 63 1.61 8.51 -0.51
CA ALA A 63 2.61 8.06 -1.48
C ALA A 63 3.81 7.38 -0.79
N LEU A 64 4.35 7.97 0.28
CA LEU A 64 5.46 7.39 1.03
C LEU A 64 5.09 6.05 1.68
N PHE A 65 3.93 5.98 2.35
CA PHE A 65 3.48 4.73 2.96
C PHE A 65 3.16 3.66 1.92
N SER A 66 2.64 4.03 0.74
CA SER A 66 2.48 3.09 -0.37
C SER A 66 3.81 2.47 -0.81
N LEU A 67 4.89 3.26 -0.91
CA LEU A 67 6.23 2.73 -1.21
C LEU A 67 6.72 1.75 -0.14
N ILE A 68 6.54 2.10 1.14
CA ILE A 68 6.93 1.26 2.28
C ILE A 68 6.16 -0.06 2.30
N GLU A 69 4.83 -0.03 2.17
CA GLU A 69 4.02 -1.24 2.19
C GLU A 69 4.27 -2.12 0.95
N THR A 70 4.57 -1.51 -0.21
CA THR A 70 4.98 -2.25 -1.42
C THR A 70 6.33 -2.95 -1.21
N ALA A 71 7.29 -2.29 -0.58
CA ALA A 71 8.58 -2.91 -0.24
C ALA A 71 8.40 -4.12 0.68
N LYS A 72 7.60 -3.99 1.74
CA LYS A 72 7.26 -5.10 2.65
C LYS A 72 6.56 -6.25 1.93
N ALA A 73 5.62 -5.94 1.02
CA ALA A 73 4.91 -6.95 0.24
C ALA A 73 5.82 -7.74 -0.71
N ASN A 74 7.00 -7.21 -1.04
CA ASN A 74 8.04 -7.88 -1.82
C ASN A 74 9.20 -8.38 -0.94
N GLU A 75 8.97 -8.51 0.37
CA GLU A 75 9.95 -9.02 1.34
C GLU A 75 11.25 -8.19 1.43
N LEU A 76 11.18 -6.92 1.06
CA LEU A 76 12.29 -5.98 1.16
C LEU A 76 12.21 -5.20 2.47
N GLU A 77 13.37 -5.00 3.11
CA GLU A 77 13.47 -4.11 4.26
C GLU A 77 13.24 -2.64 3.77
N PRO A 78 12.24 -1.92 4.31
CA PRO A 78 11.85 -0.62 3.79
C PRO A 78 12.94 0.46 3.82
N TYR A 79 13.77 0.49 4.86
CA TYR A 79 14.83 1.49 4.97
C TYR A 79 15.90 1.30 3.89
N HIS A 80 16.37 0.07 3.66
CA HIS A 80 17.31 -0.28 2.60
C HIS A 80 16.74 0.03 1.22
N TYR A 81 15.47 -0.33 0.98
CA TYR A 81 14.79 -0.03 -0.28
C TYR A 81 14.71 1.49 -0.53
N LEU A 82 14.23 2.28 0.44
CA LEU A 82 14.09 3.72 0.27
C LEU A 82 15.44 4.41 0.05
N ARG A 83 16.49 3.96 0.75
CA ARG A 83 17.85 4.46 0.54
C ARG A 83 18.31 4.18 -0.90
N TYR A 84 18.20 2.93 -1.35
CA TYR A 84 18.55 2.53 -2.71
C TYR A 84 17.76 3.34 -3.75
N LEU A 85 16.45 3.48 -3.54
CA LEU A 85 15.57 4.27 -4.40
C LEU A 85 16.06 5.72 -4.49
N PHE A 86 16.30 6.40 -3.37
CA PHE A 86 16.72 7.80 -3.38
C PHE A 86 18.15 8.02 -3.89
N GLU A 87 19.04 7.03 -3.78
CA GLU A 87 20.38 7.07 -4.39
C GLU A 87 20.34 6.91 -5.91
N ARG A 88 19.42 6.09 -6.44
CA ARG A 88 19.35 5.74 -7.87
C ARG A 88 18.35 6.56 -8.68
N LEU A 89 17.28 7.06 -8.05
CA LEU A 89 16.24 7.83 -8.72
C LEU A 89 16.77 9.06 -9.48
N PRO A 90 17.75 9.84 -8.94
CA PRO A 90 18.27 11.01 -9.66
C PRO A 90 19.04 10.69 -10.96
N VAL A 91 19.51 9.44 -11.13
CA VAL A 91 20.25 9.00 -12.32
C VAL A 91 19.40 8.17 -13.28
N ALA A 92 18.12 7.95 -12.98
CA ALA A 92 17.19 7.24 -13.85
C ALA A 92 16.66 8.19 -14.94
N GLU A 93 16.83 7.81 -16.21
CA GLU A 93 16.43 8.63 -17.36
C GLU A 93 15.35 7.94 -18.20
N THR A 94 15.40 6.61 -18.29
CA THR A 94 14.49 5.82 -19.11
C THR A 94 13.36 5.22 -18.30
N THR A 95 12.26 4.87 -18.97
CA THR A 95 11.16 4.11 -18.33
C THR A 95 11.64 2.80 -17.72
N GLU A 96 12.64 2.16 -18.33
CA GLU A 96 13.19 0.90 -17.84
C GLU A 96 14.02 1.11 -16.57
N ASP A 97 14.77 2.21 -16.48
CA ASP A 97 15.47 2.59 -15.25
C ASP A 97 14.47 2.75 -14.10
N TYR A 98 13.39 3.52 -14.29
CA TYR A 98 12.37 3.69 -13.25
C TYR A 98 11.69 2.38 -12.87
N LYS A 99 11.44 1.48 -13.84
CA LYS A 99 10.87 0.16 -13.53
C LYS A 99 11.83 -0.68 -12.70
N SER A 100 13.12 -0.66 -13.03
CA SER A 100 14.15 -1.41 -12.29
C SER A 100 14.24 -1.02 -10.81
N LEU A 101 13.77 0.19 -10.46
CA LEU A 101 13.71 0.68 -9.09
C LEU A 101 12.48 0.19 -8.30
N LEU A 102 11.51 -0.49 -8.93
CA LEU A 102 10.31 -0.94 -8.23
C LEU A 102 10.61 -2.21 -7.40
N PRO A 103 9.96 -2.38 -6.23
CA PRO A 103 10.25 -3.48 -5.30
C PRO A 103 10.23 -4.89 -5.93
N GLN A 104 9.31 -5.14 -6.85
CA GLN A 104 9.13 -6.46 -7.48
C GLN A 104 10.27 -6.88 -8.43
N TYR A 105 11.19 -5.97 -8.76
CA TYR A 105 12.36 -6.26 -9.60
C TYR A 105 13.68 -6.28 -8.81
N LEU A 106 13.61 -6.13 -7.49
CA LEU A 106 14.77 -6.05 -6.61
C LEU A 106 14.85 -7.29 -5.71
N ASN A 107 16.07 -7.72 -5.43
CA ASN A 107 16.34 -8.80 -4.48
C ASN A 107 16.94 -8.23 -3.19
N PRO A 108 16.63 -8.80 -2.00
CA PRO A 108 17.17 -8.33 -0.72
C PRO A 108 18.70 -8.24 -0.68
N GLU A 109 19.40 -9.16 -1.36
CA GLU A 109 20.86 -9.18 -1.46
C GLU A 109 21.44 -7.94 -2.16
N GLN A 110 20.71 -7.35 -3.13
CA GLN A 110 21.13 -6.15 -3.86
C GLN A 110 21.01 -4.88 -3.00
N LEU A 111 20.21 -4.94 -1.93
CA LEU A 111 19.90 -3.82 -1.05
C LEU A 111 20.71 -3.84 0.24
N LYS A 112 21.54 -4.87 0.45
CA LYS A 112 22.40 -4.96 1.62
C LYS A 112 23.36 -3.78 1.65
N LEU A 113 23.44 -3.13 2.81
CA LEU A 113 24.46 -2.12 3.05
C LEU A 113 25.79 -2.84 3.21
N ASN A 114 26.79 -2.43 2.42
CA ASN A 114 28.17 -2.80 2.70
C ASN A 114 28.54 -2.16 4.04
N ALA A 115 28.72 -2.99 5.07
CA ALA A 115 29.24 -2.60 6.37
C ALA A 115 30.76 -2.41 6.30
#